data_AF-A0A8H6MZJ2-F1
#
_entry.id   AF-A0A8H6MZJ2-F1
#
_cell.length_a   1.000
_cell.length_b   1.000
_cell.length_c   1.000
_cell.angle_alpha   90.00
_cell.angle_beta   90.00
_cell.angle_gamma   90.00
#
_symmetry.space_group_name_H-M   'P 1'
#
loop_
_entity.id
_entity.type
_entity.pdbx_description
1 polymer ?
#
loop_
_entity_poly.entity_id
_entity_poly.type
_entity_poly.pdbx_seq_one_letter_code
_entity_poly.pdbx_strand_id
1 'polypeptide(L)'
;MAEPAKYDSDDDTEATSPPPEGFDPDASREFLDLFLWRNTTDMSRAAYHIEGLPNNVEFESLLRWITEPVTRNAAFHVAAAAGNVTPFGSIINYAGRGLENNPWLETGLRAPLFQRNKAGDTVFHVAARAGHLDVVITAWRFFLLVRDSDVPPYPSGSDVDIPFYEDGFDSEEHIEPRWIPDYMAGIVLLSRKNNAGRTAADEANFFGHGEVAQWLSLVLGRLTLSGRKSTRGRMAAMEELVDSRYDIDGRHLTPDQFPPMKRYWSSMDSQGNVTWGEC
;
A
#
# COMPACT_ATOMS: atom_id res chain seq x y z
N MET A 1 31.47 7.37 45.89
CA MET A 1 31.58 7.00 44.46
C MET A 1 30.79 5.73 44.29
N ALA A 2 29.61 5.82 43.69
CA ALA A 2 28.73 4.68 43.46
C ALA A 2 29.10 4.04 42.11
N GLU A 3 29.25 2.71 42.09
CA GLU A 3 29.47 1.95 40.86
C GLU A 3 28.27 2.11 39.91
N PRO A 4 28.51 2.30 38.60
CA PRO A 4 27.41 2.30 37.64
C PRO A 4 26.83 0.89 37.51
N ALA A 5 25.50 0.81 37.57
CA ALA A 5 24.75 -0.42 37.35
C ALA A 5 25.10 -1.00 35.97
N LYS A 6 25.50 -2.28 35.94
CA LYS A 6 25.65 -3.03 34.71
C LYS A 6 24.27 -3.20 34.09
N TYR A 7 24.14 -2.71 32.86
CA TYR A 7 22.97 -2.93 32.02
C TYR A 7 23.20 -4.30 31.37
N ASP A 8 22.52 -5.34 31.85
CA ASP A 8 22.52 -6.65 31.21
C ASP A 8 21.70 -6.53 29.92
N SER A 9 22.39 -6.60 28.78
CA SER A 9 21.82 -6.52 27.43
C SER A 9 21.44 -7.89 26.85
N ASP A 10 21.18 -8.87 27.71
CA ASP A 10 21.08 -10.29 27.30
C ASP A 10 19.64 -10.74 26.92
N ASP A 11 18.70 -9.80 26.72
CA ASP A 11 17.36 -10.11 26.18
C ASP A 11 17.26 -9.79 24.67
N ASP A 12 18.36 -9.99 23.95
CA ASP A 12 18.32 -10.23 22.51
C ASP A 12 17.79 -11.65 22.31
N THR A 13 16.48 -11.84 22.42
CA THR A 13 15.81 -13.01 21.87
C THR A 13 16.24 -13.14 20.42
N GLU A 14 17.12 -14.10 20.11
CA GLU A 14 17.58 -14.42 18.75
C GLU A 14 16.35 -14.51 17.86
N ALA A 15 16.15 -13.48 17.03
CA ALA A 15 15.10 -13.47 16.04
C ALA A 15 15.38 -14.63 15.10
N THR A 16 14.56 -15.67 15.21
CA THR A 16 14.65 -16.85 14.36
C THR A 16 14.63 -16.39 12.91
N SER A 17 15.63 -16.80 12.14
CA SER A 17 15.66 -16.59 10.69
C SER A 17 14.31 -17.00 10.08
N PRO A 18 13.87 -16.36 8.96
CA PRO A 18 12.64 -16.80 8.29
C PRO A 18 12.70 -18.32 8.10
N PRO A 19 11.62 -19.05 8.47
CA PRO A 19 11.69 -20.50 8.58
C PRO A 19 12.16 -21.09 7.24
N PRO A 20 13.22 -21.90 7.23
CA PRO A 20 13.72 -22.50 6.02
C PRO A 20 12.67 -23.49 5.50
N GLU A 21 12.13 -23.19 4.32
CA GLU A 21 11.28 -24.06 3.49
C GLU A 21 10.16 -24.82 4.22
N GLY A 22 9.03 -24.14 4.40
CA GLY A 22 7.78 -24.76 4.85
C GLY A 22 6.79 -23.69 5.29
N PHE A 23 5.59 -23.69 4.71
CA PHE A 23 4.53 -22.76 5.09
C PHE A 23 3.98 -23.18 6.46
N ASP A 24 4.38 -22.46 7.51
CA ASP A 24 3.78 -22.59 8.84
C ASP A 24 2.62 -21.58 8.97
N PRO A 25 1.35 -22.02 8.98
CA PRO A 25 0.20 -21.15 9.18
C PRO A 25 0.25 -20.38 10.49
N ASP A 26 0.95 -20.90 11.50
CA ASP A 26 1.10 -20.22 12.79
C ASP A 26 2.12 -19.07 12.69
N ALA A 27 3.13 -19.16 11.82
CA ALA A 27 4.04 -18.05 11.53
C ALA A 27 3.35 -16.88 10.80
N SER A 28 2.38 -17.18 9.91
CA SER A 28 1.52 -16.14 9.33
C SER A 28 0.66 -15.44 10.38
N ARG A 29 0.13 -16.17 11.36
CA ARG A 29 -0.64 -15.57 12.46
C ARG A 29 0.22 -14.71 13.36
N GLU A 30 1.40 -15.20 13.75
CA GLU A 30 2.35 -14.43 14.54
C GLU A 30 2.75 -13.14 13.83
N PHE A 31 3.02 -13.21 12.52
CA PHE A 31 3.28 -12.02 11.72
C PHE A 31 2.09 -11.06 11.67
N LEU A 32 0.86 -11.56 11.52
CA LEU A 32 -0.35 -10.75 11.54
C LEU A 32 -0.60 -10.11 12.91
N ASP A 33 -0.24 -10.80 14.00
CA ASP A 33 -0.36 -10.27 15.35
C ASP A 33 0.52 -9.02 15.52
N LEU A 34 1.69 -8.94 14.87
CA LEU A 34 2.53 -7.72 14.85
C LEU A 34 1.75 -6.48 14.36
N PHE A 35 0.76 -6.66 13.49
CA PHE A 35 -0.07 -5.56 12.97
C PHE A 35 -1.22 -5.18 13.91
N LEU A 36 -1.56 -6.02 14.89
CA LEU A 36 -2.49 -5.67 15.97
C LEU A 36 -1.82 -4.77 17.02
N TRP A 37 -0.53 -4.99 17.28
CA TRP A 37 0.18 -4.26 18.31
C TRP A 37 0.54 -2.84 17.85
N ARG A 38 0.35 -1.85 18.73
CA ARG A 38 0.73 -0.45 18.48
C ARG A 38 2.22 -0.18 18.72
N ASN A 39 3.01 -1.23 18.97
CA ASN A 39 4.42 -1.11 19.31
C ASN A 39 5.27 -0.98 18.04
N THR A 40 6.07 0.09 17.98
CA THR A 40 6.94 0.38 16.83
C THR A 40 8.09 -0.63 16.71
N THR A 41 8.58 -1.19 17.81
CA THR A 41 9.68 -2.16 17.83
C THR A 41 9.32 -3.45 17.08
N ASP A 42 8.08 -3.92 17.23
CA ASP A 42 7.59 -5.14 16.58
C ASP A 42 7.38 -4.92 15.07
N MET A 43 7.01 -3.71 14.67
CA MET A 43 6.93 -3.34 13.26
C MET A 43 8.30 -3.18 12.60
N SER A 44 9.33 -2.73 13.32
CA SER A 44 10.71 -2.75 12.82
C SER A 44 11.16 -4.19 12.55
N ARG A 45 10.75 -5.16 13.38
CA ARG A 45 11.00 -6.59 13.13
C ARG A 45 10.26 -7.08 11.88
N ALA A 46 8.99 -6.75 11.72
CA ALA A 46 8.24 -7.09 10.51
C ALA A 46 8.87 -6.49 9.23
N ALA A 47 9.29 -5.22 9.29
CA ALA A 47 9.98 -4.56 8.19
C ALA A 47 11.33 -5.23 7.88
N TYR A 48 12.10 -5.59 8.91
CA TYR A 48 13.35 -6.34 8.76
C TYR A 48 13.12 -7.69 8.07
N HIS A 49 12.05 -8.42 8.43
CA HIS A 49 11.70 -9.66 7.74
C HIS A 49 11.39 -9.43 6.25
N ILE A 50 10.70 -8.34 5.90
CA ILE A 50 10.42 -7.96 4.51
C ILE A 50 11.70 -7.59 3.76
N GLU A 51 12.61 -6.82 4.37
CA GLU A 51 13.91 -6.48 3.78
C GLU A 51 14.84 -7.69 3.60
N GLY A 52 14.74 -8.66 4.50
CA GLY A 52 15.50 -9.92 4.45
C GLY A 52 14.96 -10.95 3.47
N LEU A 53 13.80 -10.69 2.83
CA LEU A 53 13.27 -11.58 1.80
C LEU A 53 14.24 -11.61 0.62
N PRO A 54 14.65 -12.80 0.14
CA PRO A 54 15.50 -12.87 -1.03
C PRO A 54 14.79 -12.25 -2.25
N ASN A 55 15.56 -11.64 -3.15
CA ASN A 55 15.03 -10.93 -4.34
C ASN A 55 14.20 -11.81 -5.30
N ASN A 56 14.12 -13.11 -5.04
CA ASN A 56 13.37 -14.11 -5.80
C ASN A 56 12.19 -14.70 -5.01
N VAL A 57 11.81 -14.12 -3.86
CA VAL A 57 10.56 -14.54 -3.20
C VAL A 57 9.43 -14.27 -4.16
N GLU A 58 8.76 -15.35 -4.55
CA GLU A 58 7.53 -15.28 -5.34
C GLU A 58 6.56 -14.37 -4.62
N PHE A 59 6.10 -13.32 -5.30
CA PHE A 59 5.19 -12.33 -4.75
C PHE A 59 3.92 -12.97 -4.13
N GLU A 60 3.47 -14.08 -4.72
CA GLU A 60 2.38 -14.89 -4.19
C GLU A 60 2.68 -15.44 -2.78
N SER A 61 3.93 -15.82 -2.50
CA SER A 61 4.35 -16.28 -1.18
C SER A 61 4.30 -15.15 -0.16
N LEU A 62 4.70 -13.93 -0.53
CA LEU A 62 4.56 -12.75 0.31
C LEU A 62 3.08 -12.46 0.61
N LEU A 63 2.23 -12.39 -0.41
CA LEU A 63 0.80 -12.15 -0.22
C LEU A 63 0.14 -13.23 0.66
N ARG A 64 0.47 -14.50 0.42
CA ARG A 64 -0.02 -15.61 1.25
C ARG A 64 0.45 -15.48 2.69
N TRP A 65 1.68 -15.04 2.91
CA TRP A 65 2.24 -14.91 4.26
C TRP A 65 1.53 -13.82 5.07
N ILE A 66 1.20 -12.70 4.42
CA ILE A 66 0.53 -11.56 5.06
C ILE A 66 -1.00 -11.66 5.02
N THR A 67 -1.57 -12.80 4.61
CA THR A 67 -3.03 -12.99 4.47
C THR A 67 -3.52 -14.14 5.30
N GLU A 68 -4.48 -13.86 6.18
CA GLU A 68 -5.12 -14.89 7.00
C GLU A 68 -5.99 -15.82 6.11
N PRO A 69 -5.78 -17.14 6.11
CA PRO A 69 -6.38 -18.04 5.13
C PRO A 69 -7.91 -18.17 5.25
N VAL A 70 -8.47 -18.02 6.45
CA VAL A 70 -9.91 -18.25 6.70
C VAL A 70 -10.74 -17.04 6.30
N THR A 71 -10.34 -15.83 6.64
CA THR A 71 -11.07 -14.58 6.36
C THR A 71 -10.57 -13.89 5.10
N ARG A 72 -9.36 -14.25 4.64
CA ARG A 72 -8.59 -13.51 3.63
C ARG A 72 -8.30 -12.07 4.03
N ASN A 73 -8.27 -11.78 5.33
CA ASN A 73 -7.79 -10.49 5.81
C ASN A 73 -6.27 -10.44 5.63
N ALA A 74 -5.81 -9.52 4.80
CA ALA A 74 -4.40 -9.14 4.79
C ALA A 74 -4.03 -8.42 6.09
N ALA A 75 -2.74 -8.34 6.40
CA ALA A 75 -2.19 -7.63 7.55
C ALA A 75 -2.73 -6.19 7.67
N PHE A 76 -2.91 -5.50 6.54
CA PHE A 76 -3.51 -4.17 6.52
C PHE A 76 -5.00 -4.14 6.86
N HIS A 77 -5.78 -5.19 6.57
CA HIS A 77 -7.16 -5.28 7.03
C HIS A 77 -7.21 -5.37 8.56
N VAL A 78 -6.29 -6.13 9.16
CA VAL A 78 -6.18 -6.29 10.61
C VAL A 78 -5.78 -4.97 11.28
N ALA A 79 -4.74 -4.31 10.76
CA ALA A 79 -4.32 -2.99 11.23
C ALA A 79 -5.45 -1.95 11.09
N ALA A 80 -6.18 -1.99 9.97
CA ALA A 80 -7.30 -1.09 9.74
C ALA A 80 -8.46 -1.32 10.68
N ALA A 81 -8.82 -2.56 10.99
CA ALA A 81 -9.86 -2.84 11.99
C ALA A 81 -9.47 -2.30 13.38
N ALA A 82 -8.18 -2.40 13.72
CA ALA A 82 -7.63 -1.97 15.01
C ALA A 82 -7.37 -0.45 15.13
N GLY A 83 -7.51 0.32 14.05
CA GLY A 83 -7.13 1.73 14.05
C GLY A 83 -5.61 1.93 14.22
N ASN A 84 -4.81 1.00 13.71
CA ASN A 84 -3.35 1.02 13.86
C ASN A 84 -2.70 1.58 12.59
N VAL A 85 -2.23 2.83 12.67
CA VAL A 85 -1.54 3.51 11.57
C VAL A 85 -0.06 3.12 11.44
N THR A 86 0.54 2.59 12.52
CA THR A 86 1.98 2.31 12.61
C THR A 86 2.49 1.45 11.46
N PRO A 87 1.82 0.36 11.06
CA PRO A 87 2.36 -0.51 10.02
C PRO A 87 2.59 0.19 8.68
N PHE A 88 1.70 1.10 8.30
CA PHE A 88 1.83 1.87 7.06
C PHE A 88 3.05 2.80 7.12
N GLY A 89 3.19 3.56 8.21
CA GLY A 89 4.32 4.49 8.38
C GLY A 89 5.66 3.77 8.51
N SER A 90 5.71 2.66 9.24
CA SER A 90 6.93 1.85 9.36
C SER A 90 7.36 1.34 7.99
N ILE A 91 6.46 0.74 7.21
CA ILE A 91 6.83 0.22 5.88
C ILE A 91 7.32 1.36 4.96
N ILE A 92 6.67 2.53 4.94
CA ILE A 92 7.16 3.68 4.14
C ILE A 92 8.56 4.09 4.57
N ASN A 93 8.81 4.19 5.87
CA ASN A 93 10.08 4.69 6.39
C ASN A 93 11.25 3.70 6.18
N TYR A 94 10.98 2.40 6.28
CA TYR A 94 11.99 1.35 6.07
C TYR A 94 12.18 1.05 4.57
N ALA A 95 11.10 0.78 3.85
CA ALA A 95 11.19 0.45 2.42
C ALA A 95 11.50 1.67 1.55
N GLY A 96 11.24 2.90 2.02
CA GLY A 96 11.35 4.14 1.27
C GLY A 96 12.60 4.25 0.40
N ARG A 97 13.79 3.98 0.95
CA ARG A 97 15.06 4.10 0.20
C ARG A 97 15.24 3.02 -0.87
N GLY A 98 14.64 1.84 -0.68
CA GLY A 98 14.66 0.75 -1.65
C GLY A 98 13.63 0.90 -2.76
N LEU A 99 12.51 1.56 -2.48
CA LEU A 99 11.36 1.68 -3.38
C LEU A 99 11.66 2.46 -4.66
N GLU A 100 12.38 3.58 -4.56
CA GLU A 100 12.77 4.39 -5.73
C GLU A 100 13.59 3.59 -6.75
N ASN A 101 14.30 2.56 -6.29
CA ASN A 101 15.19 1.75 -7.11
C ASN A 101 14.58 0.38 -7.46
N ASN A 102 13.37 0.08 -6.99
CA ASN A 102 12.76 -1.23 -7.13
C ASN A 102 11.24 -1.14 -7.38
N PRO A 103 10.82 -0.96 -8.65
CA PRO A 103 9.40 -0.94 -9.04
C PRO A 103 8.62 -2.22 -8.66
N TRP A 104 9.33 -3.35 -8.53
CA TRP A 104 8.75 -4.60 -8.04
C TRP A 104 8.36 -4.49 -6.57
N LEU A 105 9.24 -3.93 -5.74
CA LEU A 105 8.94 -3.72 -4.32
C LEU A 105 7.80 -2.72 -4.14
N GLU A 106 7.76 -1.66 -4.94
CA GLU A 106 6.63 -0.71 -4.93
C GLU A 106 5.30 -1.40 -5.24
N THR A 107 5.24 -2.14 -6.34
CA THR A 107 4.02 -2.85 -6.74
C THR A 107 3.64 -3.87 -5.66
N GLY A 108 4.62 -4.57 -5.12
CA GLY A 108 4.41 -5.57 -4.09
C GLY A 108 3.93 -5.00 -2.76
N LEU A 109 4.39 -3.82 -2.37
CA LEU A 109 3.93 -3.12 -1.17
C LEU A 109 2.55 -2.48 -1.35
N ARG A 110 2.19 -2.04 -2.57
CA ARG A 110 0.88 -1.47 -2.88
C ARG A 110 -0.21 -2.53 -3.01
N ALA A 111 0.11 -3.72 -3.51
CA ALA A 111 -0.86 -4.77 -3.79
C ALA A 111 -1.78 -5.15 -2.60
N PRO A 112 -1.31 -5.24 -1.34
CA PRO A 112 -2.16 -5.53 -0.19
C PRO A 112 -3.27 -4.50 0.05
N LEU A 113 -3.14 -3.26 -0.46
CA LEU A 113 -4.21 -2.26 -0.39
C LEU A 113 -5.39 -2.62 -1.30
N PHE A 114 -5.10 -3.26 -2.42
CA PHE A 114 -6.10 -3.67 -3.40
C PHE A 114 -6.69 -5.05 -3.13
N GLN A 115 -6.00 -5.85 -2.31
CA GLN A 115 -6.47 -7.16 -1.89
C GLN A 115 -7.84 -7.08 -1.22
N ARG A 116 -8.69 -8.06 -1.53
CA ARG A 116 -10.04 -8.17 -0.99
C ARG A 116 -10.15 -9.36 -0.04
N ASN A 117 -10.75 -9.15 1.12
CA ASN A 117 -11.10 -10.25 2.01
C ASN A 117 -12.33 -11.04 1.50
N LYS A 118 -12.80 -12.04 2.25
CA LYS A 118 -13.99 -12.84 1.88
C LYS A 118 -15.29 -12.03 1.75
N ALA A 119 -15.40 -10.89 2.44
CA ALA A 119 -16.53 -9.99 2.29
C ALA A 119 -16.39 -9.06 1.06
N GLY A 120 -15.28 -9.18 0.33
CA GLY A 120 -14.96 -8.31 -0.79
C GLY A 120 -14.47 -6.94 -0.34
N ASP A 121 -14.18 -6.75 0.95
CA ASP A 121 -13.68 -5.50 1.52
C ASP A 121 -12.20 -5.34 1.19
N THR A 122 -11.80 -4.10 0.88
CA THR A 122 -10.40 -3.66 0.92
C THR A 122 -10.07 -3.08 2.30
N VAL A 123 -8.79 -2.74 2.53
CA VAL A 123 -8.36 -2.01 3.74
C VAL A 123 -9.20 -0.75 4.01
N PHE A 124 -9.57 -0.01 2.97
CA PHE A 124 -10.37 1.21 3.09
C PHE A 124 -11.79 0.93 3.56
N HIS A 125 -12.42 -0.17 3.11
CA HIS A 125 -13.75 -0.56 3.59
C HIS A 125 -13.71 -0.88 5.09
N VAL A 126 -12.68 -1.61 5.54
CA VAL A 126 -12.53 -1.98 6.94
C VAL A 126 -12.29 -0.75 7.83
N ALA A 127 -11.36 0.13 7.44
CA ALA A 127 -11.09 1.38 8.17
C ALA A 127 -12.32 2.30 8.20
N ALA A 128 -13.02 2.43 7.06
CA ALA A 128 -14.22 3.25 6.94
C ALA A 128 -15.37 2.77 7.80
N ARG A 129 -15.61 1.45 7.81
CA ARG A 129 -16.60 0.81 8.67
C ARG A 129 -16.34 1.03 10.16
N ALA A 130 -15.06 1.09 10.55
CA ALA A 130 -14.64 1.29 11.94
C ALA A 130 -14.49 2.76 12.34
N GLY A 131 -14.59 3.69 11.39
CA GLY A 131 -14.51 5.13 11.64
C GLY A 131 -13.08 5.67 11.82
N HIS A 132 -12.06 4.92 11.41
CA HIS A 132 -10.65 5.29 11.60
C HIS A 132 -10.15 6.18 10.45
N LEU A 133 -10.46 7.48 10.53
CA LEU A 133 -10.06 8.46 9.52
C LEU A 133 -8.53 8.55 9.35
N ASP A 134 -7.80 8.46 10.45
CA ASP A 134 -6.34 8.45 10.50
C ASP A 134 -5.72 7.29 9.72
N VAL A 135 -6.32 6.09 9.82
CA VAL A 135 -5.92 4.94 9.01
C VAL A 135 -6.25 5.17 7.54
N VAL A 136 -7.42 5.69 7.21
CA VAL A 136 -7.79 5.98 5.82
C VAL A 136 -6.79 6.95 5.18
N ILE A 137 -6.44 8.03 5.88
CA ILE A 137 -5.45 9.02 5.41
C ILE A 137 -4.07 8.38 5.27
N THR A 138 -3.62 7.64 6.29
CA THR A 138 -2.29 7.01 6.26
C THR A 138 -2.18 5.94 5.17
N ALA A 139 -3.21 5.12 4.98
CA ALA A 139 -3.25 4.12 3.90
C ALA A 139 -3.27 4.77 2.52
N TRP A 140 -3.90 5.94 2.38
CA TRP A 140 -3.85 6.72 1.14
C TRP A 140 -2.47 7.32 0.87
N ARG A 141 -1.82 7.88 1.89
CA ARG A 141 -0.43 8.36 1.77
C ARG A 141 0.54 7.24 1.43
N PHE A 142 0.34 6.09 2.05
CA PHE A 142 1.03 4.84 1.73
C PHE A 142 0.82 4.44 0.27
N PHE A 143 -0.41 4.50 -0.23
CA PHE A 143 -0.68 4.25 -1.65
C PHE A 143 0.12 5.20 -2.55
N LEU A 144 0.13 6.49 -2.24
CA LEU A 144 0.91 7.48 -3.01
C LEU A 144 2.42 7.38 -2.80
N LEU A 145 2.90 6.51 -1.90
CA LEU A 145 4.29 6.43 -1.45
C LEU A 145 4.86 7.79 -1.01
N VAL A 146 4.00 8.68 -0.51
CA VAL A 146 4.43 9.99 -0.01
C VAL A 146 5.19 9.76 1.29
N ARG A 147 6.48 10.14 1.31
CA ARG A 147 7.28 10.11 2.53
C ARG A 147 6.87 11.26 3.43
N ASP A 148 6.91 11.06 4.74
CA ASP A 148 6.66 12.13 5.72
C ASP A 148 7.61 13.34 5.55
N SER A 149 8.81 13.13 5.00
CA SER A 149 9.76 14.20 4.66
C SER A 149 9.31 15.07 3.48
N ASP A 150 8.48 14.51 2.61
CA ASP A 150 8.05 15.11 1.35
C ASP A 150 6.64 15.70 1.47
N VAL A 151 6.04 15.62 2.67
CA VAL A 151 4.83 16.35 3.05
C VAL A 151 5.30 17.70 3.60
N PRO A 152 5.14 18.83 2.86
CA PRO A 152 5.23 20.14 3.48
C PRO A 152 4.42 20.17 4.78
N PRO A 153 4.85 20.89 5.83
CA PRO A 153 4.04 21.09 7.02
C PRO A 153 2.79 21.88 6.62
N TYR A 154 1.76 21.18 6.14
CA TYR A 154 0.57 21.82 5.60
C TYR A 154 -0.29 22.30 6.76
N PRO A 155 -0.85 23.52 6.66
CA PRO A 155 -1.87 23.96 7.59
C PRO A 155 -3.08 23.02 7.49
N SER A 156 -3.55 22.56 8.64
CA SER A 156 -4.73 21.75 8.79
C SER A 156 -5.91 22.32 8.00
N GLY A 157 -6.42 21.58 7.00
CA GLY A 157 -7.83 21.73 6.60
C GLY A 157 -8.24 21.67 5.13
N SER A 158 -7.35 21.62 4.13
CA SER A 158 -7.84 21.67 2.73
C SER A 158 -7.14 20.83 1.67
N ASP A 159 -5.92 20.35 1.91
CA ASP A 159 -5.14 19.73 0.84
C ASP A 159 -5.10 18.21 1.02
N VAL A 160 -6.09 17.55 0.42
CA VAL A 160 -6.00 16.13 0.12
C VAL A 160 -4.92 15.96 -0.92
N ASP A 161 -3.85 15.28 -0.53
CA ASP A 161 -2.80 14.80 -1.43
C ASP A 161 -3.45 14.00 -2.56
N ILE A 162 -3.29 14.47 -3.79
CA ILE A 162 -3.62 13.70 -4.98
C ILE A 162 -2.35 13.55 -5.80
N PRO A 163 -2.18 12.46 -6.55
CA PRO A 163 -1.03 12.35 -7.43
C PRO A 163 -1.07 13.53 -8.41
N PHE A 164 0.01 14.34 -8.40
CA PHE A 164 0.16 15.48 -9.30
C PHE A 164 0.30 14.97 -10.73
N TYR A 165 -0.63 15.37 -11.60
CA TYR A 165 -0.50 15.19 -13.04
C TYR A 165 -0.56 16.57 -13.68
N GLU A 166 0.62 17.13 -13.98
CA GLU A 166 0.73 18.19 -14.97
C GLU A 166 0.45 17.55 -16.34
N ASP A 167 -0.70 17.89 -16.94
CA ASP A 167 -1.06 17.79 -18.35
C ASP A 167 -0.38 16.69 -19.22
N GLY A 168 -1.16 15.73 -19.76
CA GLY A 168 -0.69 15.07 -21.00
C GLY A 168 -1.26 13.72 -21.45
N PHE A 169 -2.01 12.97 -20.65
CA PHE A 169 -2.55 11.69 -21.13
C PHE A 169 -3.89 11.87 -21.86
N ASP A 170 -3.82 12.40 -23.08
CA ASP A 170 -5.00 12.66 -23.91
C ASP A 170 -5.68 11.39 -24.44
N SER A 171 -5.07 10.20 -24.34
CA SER A 171 -5.70 8.94 -24.73
C SER A 171 -5.51 7.82 -23.70
N GLU A 172 -6.57 7.51 -22.96
CA GLU A 172 -6.67 6.30 -22.13
C GLU A 172 -6.84 5.01 -22.95
N GLU A 173 -6.91 5.12 -24.29
CA GLU A 173 -7.21 4.00 -25.20
C GLU A 173 -6.08 2.96 -25.31
N HIS A 174 -4.87 3.26 -24.80
CA HIS A 174 -3.68 2.40 -24.95
C HIS A 174 -2.83 2.35 -23.66
N ILE A 175 -3.47 2.19 -22.50
CA ILE A 175 -2.73 2.02 -21.25
C ILE A 175 -2.28 0.57 -21.12
N GLU A 176 -0.97 0.36 -21.15
CA GLU A 176 -0.39 -0.95 -20.84
C GLU A 176 -0.60 -1.26 -19.34
N PRO A 177 -0.97 -2.50 -18.96
CA PRO A 177 -1.14 -2.89 -17.56
C PRO A 177 0.09 -2.61 -16.67
N ARG A 178 1.29 -2.57 -17.27
CA ARG A 178 2.54 -2.24 -16.56
C ARG A 178 2.64 -0.76 -16.15
N TRP A 179 1.89 0.12 -16.81
CA TRP A 179 1.98 1.57 -16.69
C TRP A 179 0.64 2.20 -16.33
N ILE A 180 -0.08 1.58 -15.40
CA ILE A 180 -1.32 2.16 -14.87
C ILE A 180 -0.97 3.43 -14.08
N PRO A 181 -1.52 4.59 -14.46
CA PRO A 181 -1.34 5.81 -13.68
C PRO A 181 -1.93 5.68 -12.27
N ASP A 182 -1.25 6.25 -11.28
CA ASP A 182 -1.69 6.26 -9.88
C ASP A 182 -3.09 6.85 -9.71
N TYR A 183 -3.52 7.82 -10.52
CA TYR A 183 -4.90 8.30 -10.44
C TYR A 183 -5.92 7.20 -10.79
N MET A 184 -5.64 6.35 -11.79
CA MET A 184 -6.54 5.25 -12.15
C MET A 184 -6.59 4.19 -11.07
N ALA A 185 -5.41 3.81 -10.56
CA ALA A 185 -5.31 2.88 -9.45
C ALA A 185 -6.04 3.42 -8.20
N GLY A 186 -5.89 4.72 -7.90
CA GLY A 186 -6.62 5.40 -6.82
C GLY A 186 -8.13 5.44 -7.05
N ILE A 187 -8.59 5.73 -8.27
CA ILE A 187 -10.02 5.69 -8.62
C ILE A 187 -10.59 4.30 -8.36
N VAL A 188 -9.91 3.25 -8.86
CA VAL A 188 -10.34 1.87 -8.65
C VAL A 188 -10.37 1.55 -7.16
N LEU A 189 -9.29 1.84 -6.44
CA LEU A 189 -9.16 1.55 -5.01
C LEU A 189 -10.31 2.14 -4.17
N LEU A 190 -10.69 3.39 -4.45
CA LEU A 190 -11.73 4.11 -3.70
C LEU A 190 -13.16 3.86 -4.22
N SER A 191 -13.33 3.52 -5.50
CA SER A 191 -14.65 3.26 -6.11
C SER A 191 -15.06 1.81 -6.09
N ARG A 192 -14.12 0.90 -5.77
CA ARG A 192 -14.37 -0.54 -5.72
C ARG A 192 -15.45 -0.85 -4.69
N LYS A 193 -16.34 -1.75 -5.07
CA LYS A 193 -17.45 -2.19 -4.23
C LYS A 193 -17.15 -3.53 -3.59
N ASN A 194 -17.52 -3.71 -2.32
CA ASN A 194 -17.51 -5.00 -1.65
C ASN A 194 -18.68 -5.91 -2.09
N ASN A 195 -18.81 -7.10 -1.48
CA ASN A 195 -19.86 -8.06 -1.84
C ASN A 195 -21.28 -7.57 -1.51
N ALA A 196 -21.42 -6.54 -0.67
CA ALA A 196 -22.69 -5.85 -0.41
C ALA A 196 -22.99 -4.75 -1.45
N GLY A 197 -22.12 -4.54 -2.45
CA GLY A 197 -22.28 -3.52 -3.47
C GLY A 197 -21.99 -2.09 -3.00
N ARG A 198 -21.31 -1.94 -1.86
CA ARG A 198 -20.95 -0.67 -1.20
C ARG A 198 -19.48 -0.35 -1.40
N THR A 199 -19.17 0.91 -1.65
CA THR A 199 -17.80 1.46 -1.59
C THR A 199 -17.37 1.69 -0.15
N ALA A 200 -16.09 2.03 0.08
CA ALA A 200 -15.63 2.43 1.41
C ALA A 200 -16.37 3.67 1.95
N ALA A 201 -16.69 4.65 1.10
CA ALA A 201 -17.48 5.81 1.51
C ALA A 201 -18.93 5.43 1.88
N ASP A 202 -19.52 4.47 1.16
CA ASP A 202 -20.84 3.92 1.50
C ASP A 202 -20.83 3.16 2.83
N GLU A 203 -19.76 2.39 3.12
CA GLU A 203 -19.57 1.73 4.41
C GLU A 203 -19.47 2.76 5.54
N ALA A 204 -18.63 3.80 5.41
CA ALA A 204 -18.53 4.86 6.41
C ALA A 204 -19.89 5.54 6.67
N ASN A 205 -20.63 5.88 5.62
CA ASN A 205 -21.97 6.45 5.76
C ASN A 205 -22.95 5.50 6.46
N PHE A 206 -22.95 4.22 6.07
CA PHE A 206 -23.85 3.21 6.64
C PHE A 206 -23.64 3.03 8.15
N PHE A 207 -22.40 3.16 8.63
CA PHE A 207 -22.05 3.04 10.05
C PHE A 207 -22.02 4.39 10.80
N GLY A 208 -22.36 5.51 10.14
CA GLY A 208 -22.46 6.84 10.77
C GLY A 208 -21.14 7.61 10.89
N HIS A 209 -20.10 7.21 10.16
CA HIS A 209 -18.78 7.85 10.13
C HIS A 209 -18.68 8.92 9.04
N GLY A 210 -19.49 9.98 9.17
CA GLY A 210 -19.65 11.01 8.13
C GLY A 210 -18.35 11.70 7.71
N GLU A 211 -17.42 11.92 8.64
CA GLU A 211 -16.12 12.56 8.34
C GLU A 211 -15.26 11.68 7.41
N VAL A 212 -15.24 10.37 7.65
CA VAL A 212 -14.53 9.41 6.78
C VAL A 212 -15.16 9.36 5.39
N ALA A 213 -16.49 9.32 5.33
CA ALA A 213 -17.20 9.32 4.06
C ALA A 213 -16.96 10.61 3.26
N GLN A 214 -16.96 11.76 3.93
CA GLN A 214 -16.68 13.06 3.33
C GLN A 214 -15.25 13.11 2.77
N TRP A 215 -14.27 12.65 3.54
CA TRP A 215 -12.88 12.62 3.11
C TRP A 215 -12.68 11.73 1.89
N LEU A 216 -13.19 10.49 1.91
CA LEU A 216 -13.12 9.55 0.78
C LEU A 216 -13.78 10.12 -0.48
N SER A 217 -14.94 10.75 -0.33
CA SER A 217 -15.66 11.38 -1.44
C SER A 217 -14.90 12.57 -2.01
N LEU A 218 -14.23 13.37 -1.16
CA LEU A 218 -13.40 14.48 -1.59
C LEU A 218 -12.20 13.99 -2.40
N VAL A 219 -11.49 12.96 -1.93
CA VAL A 219 -10.34 12.38 -2.65
C VAL A 219 -10.77 11.82 -4.00
N LEU A 220 -11.83 11.01 -4.03
CA LEU A 220 -12.33 10.43 -5.28
C LEU A 220 -12.84 11.52 -6.24
N GLY A 221 -13.51 12.54 -5.72
CA GLY A 221 -13.91 13.72 -6.49
C GLY A 221 -12.71 14.43 -7.11
N ARG A 222 -11.59 14.52 -6.39
CA ARG A 222 -10.35 15.08 -6.91
C ARG A 222 -9.67 14.20 -7.97
N LEU A 223 -9.64 12.89 -7.79
CA LEU A 223 -9.04 11.98 -8.80
C LEU A 223 -9.81 11.98 -10.12
N THR A 224 -11.10 12.30 -10.08
CA THR A 224 -11.98 12.33 -11.25
C THR A 224 -12.03 13.72 -11.93
N LEU A 225 -11.14 14.66 -11.56
CA LEU A 225 -11.21 16.12 -11.82
C LEU A 225 -11.22 16.63 -13.27
N SER A 226 -11.42 15.80 -14.29
CA SER A 226 -11.78 16.28 -15.63
C SER A 226 -13.30 16.29 -15.87
N GLY A 227 -14.13 16.02 -14.86
CA GLY A 227 -15.59 15.97 -15.01
C GLY A 227 -16.06 14.84 -15.95
N ARG A 228 -15.14 14.03 -16.45
CA ARG A 228 -15.41 12.79 -17.18
C ARG A 228 -15.91 11.81 -16.14
N LYS A 229 -17.23 11.74 -15.96
CA LYS A 229 -17.85 10.67 -15.18
C LYS A 229 -17.31 9.36 -15.72
N SER A 230 -16.66 8.56 -14.86
CA SER A 230 -16.28 7.21 -15.24
C SER A 230 -17.56 6.45 -15.58
N THR A 231 -17.74 6.17 -16.86
CA THR A 231 -18.83 5.30 -17.31
C THR A 231 -18.63 3.91 -16.70
N ARG A 232 -19.69 3.11 -16.58
CA ARG A 232 -19.57 1.73 -16.09
C ARG A 232 -18.52 0.94 -16.90
N GLY A 233 -18.48 1.14 -18.23
CA GLY A 233 -17.50 0.50 -19.11
C GLY A 233 -16.06 0.96 -18.82
N ARG A 234 -15.85 2.26 -18.60
CA ARG A 234 -14.54 2.80 -18.23
C ARG A 234 -14.06 2.30 -16.87
N MET A 235 -14.94 2.25 -15.86
CA MET A 235 -14.59 1.68 -14.56
C MET A 235 -14.20 0.20 -14.67
N ALA A 236 -14.97 -0.60 -15.41
CA ALA A 236 -14.66 -2.01 -15.61
C ALA A 236 -13.30 -2.22 -16.28
N ALA A 237 -12.98 -1.40 -17.30
CA ALA A 237 -11.67 -1.45 -17.95
C ALA A 237 -10.53 -1.04 -17.01
N MET A 238 -10.70 0.01 -16.19
CA MET A 238 -9.70 0.40 -15.19
C MET A 238 -9.54 -0.68 -14.12
N GLU A 239 -10.63 -1.30 -13.65
CA GLU A 239 -10.60 -2.41 -12.71
C GLU A 239 -9.84 -3.60 -13.29
N GLU A 240 -10.11 -3.99 -14.54
CA GLU A 240 -9.39 -5.07 -15.22
C GLU A 240 -7.90 -4.78 -15.34
N LEU A 241 -7.52 -3.57 -15.71
CA LEU A 241 -6.11 -3.16 -15.76
C LEU A 241 -5.47 -3.27 -14.37
N VAL A 242 -6.09 -2.68 -13.34
CA VAL A 242 -5.57 -2.67 -11.96
C VAL A 242 -5.48 -4.09 -11.40
N ASP A 243 -6.48 -4.92 -11.63
CA ASP A 243 -6.49 -6.32 -11.21
C ASP A 243 -5.42 -7.14 -11.92
N SER A 244 -5.16 -6.85 -13.20
CA SER A 244 -4.06 -7.45 -13.95
C SER A 244 -2.69 -7.03 -13.40
N ARG A 245 -2.54 -5.78 -12.96
CA ARG A 245 -1.26 -5.26 -12.41
C ARG A 245 -0.95 -5.78 -11.01
N TYR A 246 -1.95 -5.89 -10.15
CA TYR A 246 -1.73 -6.21 -8.72
C TYR A 246 -2.10 -7.66 -8.38
N ASP A 247 -2.55 -8.44 -9.35
CA ASP A 247 -2.92 -9.85 -9.21
C ASP A 247 -3.78 -10.17 -7.98
N ILE A 248 -4.89 -9.45 -7.86
CA ILE A 248 -5.74 -9.51 -6.65
C ILE A 248 -6.51 -10.83 -6.52
N ASP A 249 -6.52 -11.65 -7.58
CA ASP A 249 -7.24 -12.94 -7.66
C ASP A 249 -6.33 -14.18 -7.64
N GLY A 250 -5.01 -14.03 -7.49
CA GLY A 250 -4.06 -15.16 -7.50
C GLY A 250 -3.79 -15.74 -8.90
N ARG A 251 -3.95 -14.93 -9.94
CA ARG A 251 -3.42 -15.12 -11.29
C ARG A 251 -1.98 -14.60 -11.34
N HIS A 252 -1.09 -15.31 -10.65
CA HIS A 252 0.36 -15.12 -10.56
C HIS A 252 0.92 -13.78 -11.09
N LEU A 253 1.42 -12.89 -10.21
CA LEU A 253 2.38 -11.88 -10.65
C LEU A 253 3.61 -12.57 -11.24
N THR A 254 3.72 -12.59 -12.56
CA THR A 254 4.89 -13.11 -13.23
C THR A 254 5.94 -12.00 -13.34
N PRO A 255 7.25 -12.31 -13.26
CA PRO A 255 8.31 -11.31 -13.37
C PRO A 255 8.21 -10.41 -14.63
N ASP A 256 7.56 -10.89 -15.69
CA ASP A 256 7.29 -10.13 -16.91
C ASP A 256 6.12 -9.15 -16.81
N GLN A 257 5.29 -9.15 -15.76
CA GLN A 257 4.26 -8.12 -15.57
C GLN A 257 4.81 -6.83 -14.96
N PHE A 258 6.05 -6.84 -14.51
CA PHE A 258 6.73 -5.64 -14.03
C PHE A 258 7.40 -4.92 -15.21
N PRO A 259 7.45 -3.58 -15.21
CA PRO A 259 8.39 -2.87 -16.07
C PRO A 259 9.77 -3.50 -15.84
N PRO A 260 10.52 -3.89 -16.90
CA PRO A 260 11.88 -4.36 -16.70
C PRO A 260 12.64 -3.35 -15.85
N MET A 261 13.51 -3.81 -14.93
CA MET A 261 14.45 -2.94 -14.21
C MET A 261 15.38 -2.26 -15.21
N LYS A 262 14.88 -1.24 -15.90
CA LYS A 262 15.73 -0.25 -16.54
C LYS A 262 16.26 0.57 -15.38
N ARG A 263 17.51 0.32 -15.00
CA ARG A 263 18.23 1.24 -14.14
C ARG A 263 18.37 2.53 -14.95
N TYR A 264 17.48 3.46 -14.69
CA TYR A 264 17.62 4.80 -15.19
C TYR A 264 18.65 5.49 -14.31
N TRP A 265 19.75 5.93 -14.91
CA TRP A 265 20.63 6.88 -14.25
C TRP A 265 20.30 8.27 -14.78
N SER A 266 20.24 9.23 -13.88
CA SER A 266 20.33 10.64 -14.25
C SER A 266 21.78 11.09 -14.12
N SER A 267 22.29 11.77 -15.14
CA SER A 267 23.48 12.61 -14.97
C SER A 267 23.11 14.05 -15.23
N MET A 268 23.61 14.91 -14.34
CA MET A 268 23.52 16.34 -14.52
C MET A 268 24.80 16.81 -15.20
N ASP A 269 24.68 17.42 -16.38
CA ASP A 269 25.84 17.99 -17.04
C ASP A 269 26.34 19.24 -16.29
N SER A 270 27.50 19.76 -16.69
CA SER A 270 28.10 20.95 -16.08
C SER A 270 27.28 22.24 -16.27
N GLN A 271 26.20 22.19 -17.07
CA GLN A 271 25.28 23.28 -17.33
C GLN A 271 23.97 23.12 -16.54
N GLY A 272 23.82 22.05 -15.75
CA GLY A 272 22.64 21.78 -14.94
C GLY A 272 21.52 21.04 -15.68
N ASN A 273 21.76 20.55 -16.90
CA ASN A 273 20.75 19.77 -17.62
C ASN A 273 20.76 18.33 -17.12
N VAL A 274 19.58 17.80 -16.80
CA VAL A 274 19.41 16.40 -16.42
C VAL A 274 19.20 15.58 -17.68
N THR A 275 20.08 14.61 -17.88
CA THR A 275 19.97 13.60 -18.94
C THR A 275 19.67 12.24 -18.31
N TRP A 276 18.71 11.52 -18.89
CA TRP A 276 18.31 10.19 -18.45
C TRP A 276 18.86 9.16 -19.43
N GLY A 277 19.57 8.15 -18.91
CA GLY A 277 20.09 7.03 -19.70
C GLY A 277 19.58 5.69 -19.20
N GLU A 278 19.43 4.73 -20.11
CA GLU A 278 19.14 3.33 -19.79
C GLU A 278 20.47 2.58 -19.61
N CYS A 279 20.61 1.77 -18.55
CA CYS A 279 21.69 0.78 -18.44
C CYS A 279 21.43 -0.44 -19.33
#